data_AF-A0AA85GHR9-F1
#
_entry.id   AF-A0AA85GHR9-F1
#
_cell.length_a   1.000
_cell.length_b   1.000
_cell.length_c   1.000
_cell.angle_alpha   90.00
_cell.angle_beta   90.00
_cell.angle_gamma   90.00
#
_symmetry.space_group_name_H-M   'P 1'
#
loop_
_entity.id
_entity.type
_entity.pdbx_description
1 polymer ?
#
loop_
_entity_poly.entity_id
_entity_poly.type
_entity_poly.pdbx_seq_one_letter_code
_entity_poly.pdbx_strand_id
1 'polypeptide(L)'
;MINLESSIKEMIQKVLISSGEPFHTSDLIINLLYDYLRINANQFLIHLPKSKLPSLNDLLLCCQNQPIRLCRIVKYFQTIYIHSFIKTNELDLMNNKQFTSLIHEYTTNNTTTNNNSNHDDDGGGDPLDNKSLNDFSPSNNSNWLRLNYLFNQLSIPLPYHDHHHPNHQKFWQLYKPYLNQVYKQLNKGRLLRLKRIDLKLCHESMEQFLSFYQLRQSASLLNLTKSHHLKNFLYWFFCCTFNTTNNNVSSMKNNKENIITMEMMNEYYLKMLNNSMNHSTSSSSSLSSSALGPSSSSTIDSTLSTSSSSYLHEGLRILAYLLNGDLLDIIDMVLYNRQKLNINLSSPITLIEIKQVLNIFTSIIYPRQSTISS
;
A
#
# COMPACT_ATOMS: atom_id res chain seq x y z
N MET A 1 23.60 11.29 -12.93
CA MET A 1 22.28 11.47 -13.56
C MET A 1 21.33 10.43 -13.01
N ILE A 2 20.11 10.81 -12.65
CA ILE A 2 19.09 9.87 -12.16
C ILE A 2 17.94 9.88 -13.16
N ASN A 3 17.81 8.81 -13.93
CA ASN A 3 16.61 8.60 -14.74
C ASN A 3 15.51 8.04 -13.82
N LEU A 4 14.68 8.94 -13.30
CA LEU A 4 13.60 8.60 -12.36
C LEU A 4 12.58 7.64 -12.97
N GLU A 5 12.25 7.82 -14.25
CA GLU A 5 11.37 6.91 -14.97
C GLU A 5 11.94 5.50 -15.02
N SER A 6 13.23 5.36 -15.32
CA SER A 6 13.91 4.06 -15.30
C SER A 6 13.82 3.39 -13.91
N SER A 7 13.97 4.16 -12.83
CA SER A 7 13.87 3.63 -11.46
C SER A 7 12.47 3.09 -11.13
N ILE A 8 11.41 3.77 -11.61
CA ILE A 8 10.03 3.29 -11.42
C ILE A 8 9.77 2.06 -12.29
N LYS A 9 10.23 2.06 -13.55
CA LYS A 9 10.09 0.92 -14.47
C LYS A 9 10.80 -0.33 -13.95
N GLU A 10 12.00 -0.18 -13.40
CA GLU A 10 12.73 -1.26 -12.73
C GLU A 10 11.92 -1.80 -11.54
N MET A 11 11.30 -0.92 -10.74
CA MET A 11 10.45 -1.35 -9.64
C MET A 11 9.20 -2.11 -10.12
N ILE A 12 8.56 -1.66 -11.20
CA ILE A 12 7.44 -2.38 -11.83
C ILE A 12 7.88 -3.77 -12.28
N GLN A 13 9.04 -3.88 -12.92
CA GLN A 13 9.61 -5.16 -13.35
C GLN A 13 9.84 -6.09 -12.14
N LYS A 14 10.43 -5.59 -11.04
CA LYS A 14 10.60 -6.35 -9.79
C LYS A 14 9.26 -6.82 -9.22
N VAL A 15 8.22 -5.98 -9.25
CA VAL A 15 6.86 -6.34 -8.81
C VAL A 15 6.27 -7.46 -9.66
N LEU A 16 6.46 -7.44 -10.98
CA LEU A 16 6.00 -8.51 -11.87
C LEU A 16 6.74 -9.82 -11.61
N ILE A 17 8.07 -9.80 -11.57
CA ILE A 17 8.88 -11.01 -11.35
C ILE A 17 8.57 -11.62 -9.99
N SER A 18 8.47 -10.79 -8.94
CA SER A 18 8.10 -11.24 -7.59
C SER A 18 6.65 -11.74 -7.47
N SER A 19 5.83 -11.47 -8.49
CA SER A 19 4.47 -12.00 -8.63
C SER A 19 4.41 -13.32 -9.41
N GLY A 20 5.56 -13.89 -9.76
CA GLY A 20 5.66 -15.17 -10.49
C GLY A 20 5.78 -15.04 -12.01
N GLU A 21 5.96 -13.83 -12.55
CA GLU A 21 6.30 -13.64 -13.96
C GLU A 21 7.74 -14.10 -14.26
N PRO A 22 8.04 -14.45 -15.53
CA PRO A 22 9.41 -14.71 -15.98
C PRO A 22 10.25 -13.42 -15.94
N PHE A 23 11.58 -13.59 -15.85
CA PHE A 23 12.54 -12.48 -15.81
C PHE A 23 12.45 -11.55 -17.03
N HIS A 24 12.13 -12.11 -18.20
CA HIS A 24 11.92 -11.35 -19.44
C HIS A 24 10.44 -10.99 -19.59
N THR A 25 10.01 -9.95 -18.88
CA THR A 25 8.71 -9.30 -19.16
C THR A 25 8.87 -8.33 -20.33
N SER A 26 7.90 -8.31 -21.25
CA SER A 26 7.89 -7.36 -22.37
C SER A 26 7.94 -5.89 -21.90
N ASP A 27 8.80 -5.07 -22.51
CA ASP A 27 8.87 -3.63 -22.27
C ASP A 27 7.52 -2.93 -22.49
N LEU A 28 6.68 -3.45 -23.39
CA LEU A 28 5.33 -2.91 -23.63
C LEU A 28 4.44 -3.03 -22.39
N ILE A 29 4.57 -4.12 -21.63
CA ILE A 29 3.83 -4.32 -20.38
C ILE A 29 4.34 -3.34 -19.31
N ILE A 30 5.65 -3.20 -19.18
CA ILE A 30 6.28 -2.30 -18.22
C ILE A 30 5.87 -0.85 -18.51
N ASN A 31 5.93 -0.43 -19.76
CA ASN A 31 5.51 0.90 -20.21
C ASN A 31 4.01 1.14 -19.93
N LEU A 32 3.15 0.17 -20.23
CA LEU A 32 1.71 0.29 -20.00
C LEU A 32 1.37 0.44 -18.50
N LEU A 33 2.02 -0.34 -17.63
CA LEU A 33 1.83 -0.23 -16.19
C LEU A 33 2.43 1.05 -15.63
N TYR A 34 3.55 1.52 -16.18
CA TYR A 34 4.14 2.82 -15.84
C TYR A 34 3.20 3.97 -16.18
N ASP A 35 2.61 3.97 -17.38
CA ASP A 35 1.65 4.99 -17.79
C ASP A 35 0.41 4.98 -16.88
N TYR A 36 -0.09 3.80 -16.52
CA TYR A 36 -1.18 3.66 -15.56
C TYR A 36 -0.83 4.25 -14.19
N LEU A 37 0.35 3.90 -13.65
CA LEU A 37 0.83 4.44 -12.37
C LEU A 37 1.00 5.95 -12.42
N ARG A 38 1.57 6.49 -13.49
CA ARG A 38 1.73 7.93 -13.69
C ARG A 38 0.37 8.63 -13.68
N ILE A 39 -0.62 8.09 -14.39
CA ILE A 39 -1.98 8.66 -14.43
C ILE A 39 -2.61 8.63 -13.03
N ASN A 40 -2.50 7.53 -12.29
CA ASN A 40 -3.02 7.46 -10.93
C ASN A 40 -2.30 8.41 -9.97
N ALA A 41 -0.98 8.56 -10.11
CA ALA A 41 -0.21 9.54 -9.36
C ALA A 41 -0.70 10.97 -9.64
N ASN A 42 -0.95 11.30 -10.91
CA ASN A 42 -1.53 12.60 -11.29
C ASN A 42 -2.90 12.82 -10.65
N GLN A 43 -3.75 11.80 -10.59
CA GLN A 43 -5.05 11.90 -9.91
C GLN A 43 -4.91 12.23 -8.42
N PHE A 44 -3.95 11.61 -7.72
CA PHE A 44 -3.65 11.97 -6.34
C PHE A 44 -3.19 13.43 -6.24
N LEU A 45 -2.26 13.86 -7.09
CA LEU A 45 -1.72 15.22 -7.07
C LEU A 45 -2.74 16.34 -7.29
N ILE A 46 -3.80 16.07 -8.05
CA ILE A 46 -4.89 17.05 -8.26
C ILE A 46 -5.55 17.40 -6.92
N HIS A 47 -5.67 16.43 -6.02
CA HIS A 47 -6.36 16.58 -4.74
C HIS A 47 -5.41 16.81 -3.55
N LEU A 48 -4.11 16.55 -3.73
CA LEU A 48 -3.10 16.75 -2.70
C LEU A 48 -2.56 18.19 -2.69
N PRO A 49 -2.13 18.68 -1.51
CA PRO A 49 -1.51 20.00 -1.40
C PRO A 49 -0.18 20.05 -2.15
N LYS A 50 0.02 21.08 -2.98
CA LYS A 50 1.24 21.25 -3.79
C LYS A 50 2.44 21.78 -3.02
N SER A 51 2.21 22.34 -1.83
CA SER A 51 3.22 23.06 -1.04
C SER A 51 3.83 22.24 0.09
N LYS A 52 3.25 21.08 0.43
CA LYS A 52 3.68 20.24 1.57
C LYS A 52 3.58 18.76 1.22
N LEU A 53 4.19 17.92 2.06
CA LEU A 53 4.07 16.48 1.94
C LEU A 53 2.63 16.03 2.26
N PRO A 54 2.13 14.97 1.58
CA PRO A 54 0.79 14.45 1.84
C PRO A 54 0.72 13.90 3.27
N SER A 55 -0.35 14.25 3.98
CA SER A 55 -0.69 13.66 5.27
C SER A 55 -1.67 12.49 5.12
N LEU A 56 -1.85 11.70 6.17
CA LEU A 56 -2.88 10.66 6.22
C LEU A 56 -4.29 11.24 5.96
N ASN A 57 -4.58 12.42 6.52
CA ASN A 57 -5.85 13.12 6.31
C ASN A 57 -6.08 13.45 4.83
N ASP A 58 -5.06 13.98 4.15
CA ASP A 58 -5.15 14.32 2.73
C ASP A 58 -5.43 13.06 1.88
N LEU A 59 -4.79 11.93 2.21
CA LEU A 59 -4.98 10.67 1.50
C LEU A 59 -6.36 10.04 1.75
N LEU A 60 -6.89 10.13 2.97
CA LEU A 60 -8.24 9.65 3.30
C LEU A 60 -9.29 10.44 2.51
N LEU A 61 -9.15 11.77 2.46
CA LEU A 61 -10.01 12.64 1.64
C LEU A 61 -9.92 12.27 0.15
N CYS A 62 -8.71 12.04 -0.38
CA CYS A 62 -8.53 11.60 -1.77
C CYS A 62 -9.20 10.23 -2.04
N CYS A 63 -9.21 9.34 -1.05
CA CYS A 63 -9.70 7.97 -1.20
C CYS A 63 -11.15 7.76 -0.73
N GLN A 64 -11.87 8.80 -0.28
CA GLN A 64 -13.20 8.66 0.34
C GLN A 64 -14.20 7.85 -0.50
N ASN A 65 -14.12 7.99 -1.82
CA ASN A 65 -14.99 7.31 -2.79
C ASN A 65 -14.34 6.04 -3.40
N GLN A 66 -13.24 5.57 -2.81
CA GLN A 66 -12.41 4.47 -3.33
C GLN A 66 -12.30 3.37 -2.28
N PRO A 67 -13.37 2.55 -2.10
CA PRO A 67 -13.48 1.61 -0.98
C PRO A 67 -12.34 0.58 -0.95
N ILE A 68 -11.82 0.19 -2.12
CA ILE A 68 -10.68 -0.74 -2.22
C ILE A 68 -9.41 -0.12 -1.65
N ARG A 69 -9.13 1.17 -1.93
CA ARG A 69 -7.99 1.88 -1.33
C ARG A 69 -8.20 2.15 0.16
N LEU A 70 -9.42 2.47 0.60
CA LEU A 70 -9.73 2.60 2.04
C LEU A 70 -9.47 1.29 2.78
N CYS A 71 -9.96 0.16 2.26
CA CYS A 71 -9.65 -1.16 2.80
C CYS A 71 -8.13 -1.40 2.88
N ARG A 72 -7.38 -0.94 1.88
CA ARG A 72 -5.92 -1.08 1.84
C ARG A 72 -5.21 -0.20 2.89
N ILE A 73 -5.68 1.02 3.14
CA ILE A 73 -5.14 1.88 4.21
C ILE A 73 -5.34 1.20 5.57
N VAL A 74 -6.52 0.63 5.82
CA VAL A 74 -6.77 -0.13 7.06
C VAL A 74 -5.80 -1.30 7.20
N LYS A 75 -5.64 -2.11 6.13
CA LYS A 75 -4.68 -3.23 6.12
C LYS A 75 -3.24 -2.79 6.42
N TYR A 76 -2.82 -1.63 5.92
CA TYR A 76 -1.48 -1.09 6.18
C TYR A 76 -1.23 -0.89 7.68
N PHE A 77 -2.14 -0.20 8.37
CA PHE A 77 -2.01 0.06 9.81
C PHE A 77 -2.12 -1.21 10.65
N GLN A 78 -2.97 -2.15 10.25
CA GLN A 78 -3.05 -3.45 10.92
C GLN A 78 -1.76 -4.26 10.78
N THR A 79 -1.15 -4.26 9.60
CA THR A 79 0.12 -4.98 9.38
C THR A 79 1.24 -4.41 10.25
N ILE A 80 1.32 -3.07 10.36
CA ILE A 80 2.30 -2.40 11.23
C ILE A 80 2.02 -2.73 12.69
N TYR A 81 0.75 -2.75 13.11
CA TYR A 81 0.35 -3.14 14.46
C TYR A 81 0.82 -4.56 14.79
N ILE A 82 0.47 -5.54 13.97
CA ILE A 82 0.84 -6.94 14.18
C ILE A 82 2.36 -7.09 14.25
N HIS A 83 3.10 -6.43 13.35
CA HIS A 83 4.55 -6.46 13.38
C HIS A 83 5.13 -5.86 14.67
N SER A 84 4.58 -4.73 15.13
CA SER A 84 4.99 -4.12 16.40
C SER A 84 4.69 -5.02 17.60
N PHE A 85 3.52 -5.67 17.62
CA PHE A 85 3.09 -6.57 18.68
C PHE A 85 3.97 -7.82 18.76
N ILE A 86 4.28 -8.45 17.62
CA ILE A 86 5.18 -9.61 17.56
C ILE A 86 6.54 -9.24 18.13
N LYS A 87 7.10 -8.10 17.70
CA LYS A 87 8.41 -7.63 18.15
C LYS A 87 8.47 -7.34 19.66
N THR A 88 7.37 -6.87 20.25
CA THR A 88 7.35 -6.58 21.71
C THR A 88 7.12 -7.82 22.56
N ASN A 89 6.45 -8.83 22.02
CA ASN A 89 5.96 -9.99 22.78
C ASN A 89 6.60 -11.32 22.33
N GLU A 90 7.78 -11.27 21.70
CA GLU A 90 8.51 -12.43 21.16
C GLU A 90 8.73 -13.55 22.21
N LEU A 91 8.75 -13.24 23.51
CA LEU A 91 8.92 -14.21 24.59
C LEU A 91 7.60 -14.86 25.08
N ASP A 92 6.47 -14.14 25.02
CA ASP A 92 5.14 -14.63 25.48
C ASP A 92 4.33 -15.32 24.37
N LEU A 93 4.87 -15.34 23.15
CA LEU A 93 4.20 -15.85 21.95
C LEU A 93 4.16 -17.39 21.87
N MET A 94 5.11 -18.08 22.51
CA MET A 94 5.23 -19.55 22.43
C MET A 94 4.11 -20.32 23.17
N ASN A 95 3.35 -19.67 24.04
CA ASN A 95 2.28 -20.30 24.83
C ASN A 95 0.86 -19.85 24.47
N ASN A 96 0.69 -18.90 23.55
CA ASN A 96 -0.62 -18.30 23.31
C ASN A 96 -1.37 -18.97 22.15
N LYS A 97 -2.32 -19.87 22.49
CA LYS A 97 -3.33 -20.43 21.56
C LYS A 97 -4.14 -19.35 20.80
N GLN A 98 -4.17 -18.11 21.31
CA GLN A 98 -4.81 -16.95 20.70
C GLN A 98 -4.02 -16.35 19.52
N PHE A 99 -2.69 -16.51 19.51
CA PHE A 99 -1.87 -16.10 18.36
C PHE A 99 -2.05 -17.08 17.19
N THR A 100 -2.22 -18.37 17.51
CA THR A 100 -2.55 -19.38 16.52
C THR A 100 -3.88 -19.07 15.84
N SER A 101 -4.93 -18.57 16.50
CA SER A 101 -6.18 -18.18 15.82
C SER A 101 -6.06 -16.93 14.95
N LEU A 102 -5.23 -15.96 15.35
CA LEU A 102 -4.93 -14.76 14.54
C LEU A 102 -4.19 -15.16 13.25
N ILE A 103 -3.18 -16.04 13.35
CA ILE A 103 -2.54 -16.65 12.17
C ILE A 103 -3.50 -17.61 11.47
N HIS A 104 -4.37 -18.33 12.20
CA HIS A 104 -5.31 -19.28 11.61
C HIS A 104 -6.32 -18.55 10.76
N GLU A 105 -6.83 -17.37 11.10
CA GLU A 105 -7.69 -16.60 10.20
C GLU A 105 -6.94 -16.10 8.94
N TYR A 106 -5.63 -15.85 9.06
CA TYR A 106 -4.75 -15.60 7.91
C TYR A 106 -4.39 -16.88 7.11
N THR A 107 -4.58 -18.09 7.68
CA THR A 107 -4.22 -19.38 7.08
C THR A 107 -5.38 -20.36 6.85
N THR A 108 -6.59 -20.19 7.38
CA THR A 108 -7.77 -21.05 7.17
C THR A 108 -8.47 -20.77 5.86
N ASN A 109 -8.07 -19.70 5.16
CA ASN A 109 -8.30 -19.60 3.73
C ASN A 109 -7.42 -20.60 2.92
N ASN A 110 -6.56 -21.42 3.57
CA ASN A 110 -5.61 -22.33 2.91
C ASN A 110 -5.99 -23.82 2.91
N THR A 111 -7.15 -24.25 3.44
CA THR A 111 -7.60 -25.65 3.31
C THR A 111 -9.09 -25.77 3.04
N THR A 112 -9.48 -25.61 1.77
CA THR A 112 -10.62 -26.38 1.24
C THR A 112 -10.06 -27.56 0.45
N THR A 113 -9.52 -28.53 1.17
CA THR A 113 -9.42 -29.91 0.66
C THR A 113 -10.68 -30.64 1.08
N ASN A 114 -11.44 -31.06 0.06
CA ASN A 114 -12.41 -32.16 0.15
C ASN A 114 -11.92 -33.23 1.13
N ASN A 115 -12.74 -33.59 2.10
CA ASN A 115 -12.81 -34.95 2.61
C ASN A 115 -14.26 -35.22 3.02
N ASN A 116 -14.94 -35.96 2.15
CA ASN A 116 -16.03 -36.82 2.58
C ASN A 116 -15.40 -37.90 3.48
N SER A 117 -15.76 -37.91 4.75
CA SER A 117 -15.72 -39.14 5.55
C SER A 117 -16.77 -39.03 6.64
N ASN A 118 -17.83 -39.82 6.46
CA ASN A 118 -18.76 -40.20 7.52
C ASN A 118 -17.98 -40.85 8.67
N HIS A 119 -18.26 -40.43 9.91
CA HIS A 119 -18.44 -41.36 11.02
C HIS A 119 -19.03 -40.63 12.24
N ASP A 120 -20.13 -41.18 12.74
CA ASP A 120 -20.73 -40.93 14.03
C ASP A 120 -19.80 -41.37 15.17
N ASP A 121 -19.75 -40.61 16.27
CA ASP A 121 -19.99 -41.07 17.66
C ASP A 121 -19.47 -40.08 18.74
N ASP A 122 -20.41 -39.68 19.58
CA ASP A 122 -20.39 -39.48 21.04
C ASP A 122 -19.22 -38.80 21.80
N GLY A 123 -19.59 -37.68 22.45
CA GLY A 123 -19.63 -37.59 23.92
C GLY A 123 -18.37 -37.16 24.68
N GLY A 124 -18.47 -36.04 25.42
CA GLY A 124 -17.58 -35.72 26.54
C GLY A 124 -17.21 -34.24 26.63
N GLY A 125 -17.62 -33.57 27.71
CA GLY A 125 -17.61 -32.12 27.85
C GLY A 125 -16.28 -31.50 28.28
N ASP A 126 -16.19 -30.18 28.04
CA ASP A 126 -15.75 -29.21 29.05
C ASP A 126 -16.29 -27.81 28.70
N PRO A 127 -16.93 -27.09 29.64
CA PRO A 127 -17.44 -25.74 29.41
C PRO A 127 -16.34 -24.73 29.70
N LEU A 128 -15.48 -24.46 28.72
CA LEU A 128 -14.47 -23.40 28.84
C LEU A 128 -14.75 -22.28 27.84
N ASP A 129 -15.42 -21.27 28.37
CA ASP A 129 -15.36 -19.85 28.02
C ASP A 129 -15.42 -19.49 26.53
N ASN A 130 -16.65 -19.22 26.11
CA ASN A 130 -16.99 -18.34 24.99
C ASN A 130 -16.50 -16.89 25.23
N LYS A 131 -15.18 -16.67 25.33
CA LYS A 131 -14.60 -15.38 25.00
C LYS A 131 -14.46 -15.30 23.49
N SER A 132 -15.57 -14.95 22.84
CA SER A 132 -15.56 -14.51 21.45
C SER A 132 -14.46 -13.46 21.26
N LEU A 133 -13.77 -13.51 20.14
CA LEU A 133 -12.70 -12.61 19.67
C LEU A 133 -13.12 -11.13 19.53
N ASN A 134 -14.17 -10.69 20.22
CA ASN A 134 -14.66 -9.31 20.30
C ASN A 134 -13.82 -8.45 21.26
N ASP A 135 -13.02 -9.05 22.15
CA ASP A 135 -12.16 -8.32 23.09
C ASP A 135 -10.84 -7.81 22.48
N PHE A 136 -10.51 -8.19 21.22
CA PHE A 136 -9.40 -7.60 20.48
C PHE A 136 -9.83 -6.35 19.70
N SER A 137 -10.49 -5.41 20.39
CA SER A 137 -10.51 -4.02 19.93
C SER A 137 -9.08 -3.50 20.03
N PRO A 138 -8.49 -2.91 18.96
CA PRO A 138 -7.13 -2.39 18.99
C PRO A 138 -7.08 -1.04 19.72
N SER A 139 -7.67 -0.97 20.92
CA SER A 139 -7.88 0.25 21.70
C SER A 139 -6.59 0.84 22.27
N ASN A 140 -5.46 0.13 22.21
CA ASN A 140 -4.22 0.56 22.87
C ASN A 140 -3.08 0.95 21.92
N ASN A 141 -3.28 0.98 20.59
CA ASN A 141 -2.25 1.51 19.67
C ASN A 141 -2.60 2.93 19.20
N SER A 142 -1.69 3.88 19.48
CA SER A 142 -1.83 5.30 19.12
C SER A 142 -2.10 5.52 17.63
N ASN A 143 -1.52 4.72 16.73
CA ASN A 143 -1.72 4.85 15.29
C ASN A 143 -3.10 4.35 14.84
N TRP A 144 -3.60 3.27 15.44
CA TRP A 144 -4.95 2.76 15.14
C TRP A 144 -6.04 3.67 15.69
N LEU A 145 -5.87 4.18 16.90
CA LEU A 145 -6.75 5.19 17.48
C LEU A 145 -6.78 6.45 16.62
N ARG A 146 -5.60 6.95 16.19
CA ARG A 146 -5.49 8.09 15.28
C ARG A 146 -6.20 7.84 13.95
N LEU A 147 -6.06 6.64 13.37
CA LEU A 147 -6.76 6.26 12.13
C LEU A 147 -8.28 6.30 12.35
N ASN A 148 -8.80 5.63 13.37
CA ASN A 148 -10.24 5.60 13.66
C ASN A 148 -10.79 7.00 13.94
N TYR A 149 -10.05 7.82 14.69
CA TYR A 149 -10.40 9.20 14.94
C TYR A 149 -10.54 9.99 13.63
N LEU A 150 -9.60 9.84 12.70
CA LEU A 150 -9.67 10.49 11.39
C LEU A 150 -10.83 9.97 10.54
N PHE A 151 -11.11 8.66 10.52
CA PHE A 151 -12.29 8.13 9.82
C PHE A 151 -13.58 8.76 10.36
N ASN A 152 -13.72 8.85 11.69
CA ASN A 152 -14.87 9.46 12.34
C ASN A 152 -14.96 10.97 12.05
N GLN A 153 -13.86 11.71 12.18
CA GLN A 153 -13.82 13.15 11.89
C GLN A 153 -14.20 13.47 10.44
N LEU A 154 -13.71 12.66 9.50
CA LEU A 154 -13.98 12.84 8.07
C LEU A 154 -15.31 12.23 7.63
N SER A 155 -16.07 11.62 8.55
CA SER A 155 -17.31 10.89 8.24
C SER A 155 -17.12 9.81 7.16
N ILE A 156 -15.94 9.20 7.11
CA ILE A 156 -15.63 8.09 6.20
C ILE A 156 -16.01 6.79 6.92
N PRO A 157 -16.77 5.88 6.30
CA PRO A 157 -17.12 4.61 6.92
C PRO A 157 -15.86 3.74 7.06
N LEU A 158 -15.64 3.20 8.26
CA LEU A 158 -14.50 2.33 8.53
C LEU A 158 -14.67 0.97 7.84
N PRO A 159 -13.72 0.54 6.99
CA PRO A 159 -13.70 -0.82 6.46
C PRO A 159 -13.40 -1.85 7.56
N TYR A 160 -14.26 -2.84 7.71
CA TYR A 160 -14.02 -4.02 8.56
C TYR A 160 -13.45 -5.16 7.71
N HIS A 161 -12.59 -6.02 8.27
CA HIS A 161 -12.02 -7.14 7.51
C HIS A 161 -12.79 -8.44 7.66
N ASP A 162 -13.39 -8.66 8.82
CA ASP A 162 -14.23 -9.83 9.03
C ASP A 162 -15.51 -9.73 8.18
N HIS A 163 -15.65 -10.65 7.23
CA HIS A 163 -16.79 -10.75 6.33
C HIS A 163 -18.10 -11.10 7.06
N HIS A 164 -18.00 -11.68 8.25
CA HIS A 164 -19.12 -12.01 9.13
C HIS A 164 -19.50 -10.86 10.06
N HIS A 165 -18.65 -9.85 10.19
CA HIS A 165 -18.96 -8.69 11.00
C HIS A 165 -20.10 -7.86 10.36
N PRO A 166 -21.16 -7.50 11.10
CA PRO A 166 -22.31 -6.78 10.55
C PRO A 166 -21.92 -5.45 9.91
N ASN A 167 -20.85 -4.80 10.40
CA ASN A 167 -20.39 -3.53 9.84
C ASN A 167 -19.61 -3.68 8.52
N HIS A 168 -19.09 -4.87 8.16
CA HIS A 168 -18.50 -5.08 6.83
C HIS A 168 -19.56 -4.96 5.73
N GLN A 169 -20.74 -5.54 5.95
CA GLN A 169 -21.85 -5.40 5.00
C GLN A 169 -22.34 -3.95 4.92
N LYS A 170 -22.47 -3.26 6.06
CA LYS A 170 -22.83 -1.83 6.11
C LYS A 170 -21.84 -0.95 5.35
N PHE A 171 -20.53 -1.19 5.48
CA PHE A 171 -19.51 -0.46 4.72
C PHE A 171 -19.75 -0.60 3.21
N TRP A 172 -19.90 -1.82 2.70
CA TRP A 172 -20.08 -2.04 1.26
C TRP A 172 -21.45 -1.59 0.73
N GLN A 173 -22.48 -1.51 1.58
CA GLN A 173 -23.80 -0.95 1.22
C GLN A 173 -23.73 0.54 0.88
N LEU A 174 -22.74 1.28 1.40
CA LEU A 174 -22.53 2.70 1.10
C LEU A 174 -21.92 2.94 -0.29
N TYR A 175 -21.42 1.89 -0.94
CA TYR A 175 -20.77 1.95 -2.24
C TYR A 175 -21.53 1.12 -3.27
N LYS A 176 -21.17 1.28 -4.54
CA LYS A 176 -21.81 0.54 -5.63
C LYS A 176 -21.61 -0.98 -5.43
N PRO A 177 -22.67 -1.83 -5.53
CA PRO A 177 -22.59 -3.25 -5.19
C PRO A 177 -21.50 -4.04 -5.93
N TYR A 178 -21.24 -3.68 -7.18
CA TYR A 178 -20.20 -4.33 -7.99
C TYR A 178 -18.79 -4.16 -7.41
N LEU A 179 -18.52 -3.12 -6.62
CA LEU A 179 -17.19 -2.88 -6.03
C LEU A 179 -16.83 -3.93 -4.99
N ASN A 180 -17.81 -4.41 -4.21
CA ASN A 180 -17.62 -5.53 -3.29
C ASN A 180 -17.34 -6.82 -4.07
N GLN A 181 -18.05 -7.04 -5.18
CA GLN A 181 -17.78 -8.19 -6.05
C GLN A 181 -16.36 -8.14 -6.62
N VAL A 182 -15.93 -7.00 -7.15
CA VAL A 182 -14.56 -6.79 -7.63
C VAL A 182 -13.55 -7.01 -6.51
N TYR A 183 -13.79 -6.50 -5.30
CA TYR A 183 -12.92 -6.73 -4.15
C TYR A 183 -12.74 -8.22 -3.82
N LYS A 184 -13.82 -9.00 -3.87
CA LYS A 184 -13.76 -10.46 -3.70
C LYS A 184 -12.97 -11.14 -4.82
N GLN A 185 -13.11 -10.67 -6.07
CA GLN A 185 -12.34 -11.17 -7.21
C GLN A 185 -10.85 -10.89 -7.05
N LEU A 186 -10.48 -9.70 -6.58
CA LEU A 186 -9.09 -9.35 -6.26
C LEU A 186 -8.52 -10.25 -5.17
N ASN A 187 -9.28 -10.55 -4.11
CA ASN A 187 -8.84 -11.47 -3.07
C ASN A 187 -8.58 -12.88 -3.63
N LYS A 188 -9.47 -13.39 -4.50
CA LYS A 188 -9.23 -14.67 -5.20
C LYS A 188 -7.99 -14.61 -6.10
N GLY A 189 -7.84 -13.53 -6.87
CA GLY A 189 -6.66 -13.27 -7.69
C GLY A 189 -5.35 -13.29 -6.90
N ARG A 190 -5.35 -12.67 -5.72
CA ARG A 190 -4.21 -12.70 -4.80
C ARG A 190 -3.83 -14.12 -4.38
N LEU A 191 -4.80 -14.98 -4.07
CA LEU A 191 -4.53 -16.37 -3.73
C LEU A 191 -3.91 -17.12 -4.90
N LEU A 192 -4.40 -16.88 -6.13
CA LEU A 192 -3.81 -17.47 -7.34
C LEU A 192 -2.36 -16.98 -7.56
N ARG A 193 -2.08 -15.70 -7.29
CA ARG A 193 -0.71 -15.16 -7.36
C ARG A 193 0.21 -15.84 -6.36
N LEU A 194 -0.23 -16.01 -5.12
CA LEU A 194 0.55 -16.71 -4.09
C LEU A 194 0.82 -18.17 -4.51
N LYS A 195 -0.22 -18.89 -4.95
CA LYS A 195 -0.07 -20.26 -5.48
C LYS A 195 0.90 -20.32 -6.66
N ARG A 196 0.86 -19.34 -7.56
CA ARG A 196 1.80 -19.24 -8.69
C ARG A 196 3.24 -19.03 -8.23
N ILE A 197 3.46 -18.21 -7.20
CA ILE A 197 4.77 -18.02 -6.59
C ILE A 197 5.25 -19.33 -5.95
N ASP A 198 4.39 -20.00 -5.20
CA ASP A 198 4.74 -21.26 -4.54
C ASP A 198 5.15 -22.31 -5.58
N LEU A 199 4.36 -22.48 -6.64
CA LEU A 199 4.68 -23.40 -7.74
C LEU A 199 6.00 -23.07 -8.44
N LYS A 200 6.34 -21.78 -8.59
CA LYS A 200 7.63 -21.36 -9.15
C LYS A 200 8.79 -21.78 -8.25
N LEU A 201 8.60 -21.73 -6.93
CA LEU A 201 9.65 -22.02 -5.95
C LEU A 201 9.77 -23.50 -5.56
N CYS A 202 8.74 -24.33 -5.80
CA CYS A 202 8.70 -25.74 -5.39
C CYS A 202 9.89 -26.59 -5.87
N HIS A 203 10.59 -26.19 -6.92
CA HIS A 203 11.69 -26.95 -7.53
C HIS A 203 12.99 -26.16 -7.72
N GLU A 204 13.07 -24.96 -7.14
CA GLU A 204 14.25 -24.10 -7.22
C GLU A 204 15.28 -24.50 -6.15
N SER A 205 16.56 -24.23 -6.40
CA SER A 205 17.61 -24.43 -5.40
C SER A 205 17.45 -23.47 -4.20
N MET A 206 18.07 -23.78 -3.05
CA MET A 206 18.02 -22.90 -1.88
C MET A 206 18.58 -21.49 -2.19
N GLU A 207 19.63 -21.41 -3.02
CA GLU A 207 20.21 -20.13 -3.46
C GLU A 207 19.22 -19.33 -4.30
N GLN A 208 18.54 -19.98 -5.25
CA GLN A 208 17.51 -19.36 -6.06
C GLN A 208 16.32 -18.91 -5.21
N PHE A 209 15.88 -19.72 -4.25
CA PHE A 209 14.84 -19.36 -3.29
C PHE A 209 15.20 -18.09 -2.50
N LEU A 210 16.41 -18.03 -1.94
CA LEU A 210 16.89 -16.87 -1.17
C LEU A 210 16.98 -15.61 -2.04
N SER A 211 17.51 -15.73 -3.26
CA SER A 211 17.59 -14.59 -4.19
C SER A 211 16.20 -14.07 -4.58
N PHE A 212 15.24 -14.96 -4.84
CA PHE A 212 13.85 -14.60 -5.12
C PHE A 212 13.18 -13.95 -3.91
N TYR A 213 13.45 -14.43 -2.70
CA TYR A 213 12.90 -13.86 -1.48
C TYR A 213 13.43 -12.42 -1.25
N GLN A 214 14.73 -12.18 -1.44
CA GLN A 214 15.33 -10.84 -1.41
C GLN A 214 14.74 -9.92 -2.48
N LEU A 215 14.51 -10.44 -3.69
CA LEU A 215 13.80 -9.72 -4.74
C LEU A 215 12.40 -9.31 -4.28
N ARG A 216 11.62 -10.23 -3.69
CA ARG A 216 10.25 -9.96 -3.22
C ARG A 216 10.21 -8.91 -2.11
N GLN A 217 11.19 -8.90 -1.21
CA GLN A 217 11.31 -7.85 -0.18
C GLN A 217 11.62 -6.46 -0.77
N SER A 218 12.38 -6.42 -1.87
CA SER A 218 12.74 -5.18 -2.56
C SER A 218 11.70 -4.74 -3.61
N ALA A 219 10.83 -5.63 -4.06
CA ALA A 219 9.79 -5.41 -5.08
C ALA A 219 8.56 -4.67 -4.54
N SER A 220 8.75 -3.40 -4.18
CA SER A 220 7.66 -2.51 -3.80
C SER A 220 8.02 -1.05 -4.00
N LEU A 221 7.08 -0.25 -4.50
CA LEU A 221 7.23 1.21 -4.49
C LEU A 221 7.48 1.77 -3.07
N LEU A 222 7.06 1.06 -2.02
CA LEU A 222 7.36 1.44 -0.64
C LEU A 222 8.88 1.50 -0.38
N ASN A 223 9.69 0.68 -1.05
CA ASN A 223 11.16 0.74 -0.93
C ASN A 223 11.73 2.05 -1.48
N LEU A 224 11.05 2.71 -2.41
CA LEU A 224 11.45 4.02 -2.91
C LEU A 224 11.22 5.14 -1.89
N THR A 225 10.42 4.89 -0.83
CA THR A 225 10.21 5.85 0.26
C THR A 225 11.26 5.72 1.39
N LYS A 226 12.24 4.84 1.23
CA LYS A 226 13.40 4.74 2.13
C LYS A 226 14.38 5.90 1.85
N SER A 227 15.12 6.32 2.87
CA SER A 227 15.90 7.57 2.92
C SER A 227 16.73 7.89 1.65
N HIS A 228 17.41 6.90 1.07
CA HIS A 228 18.28 7.08 -0.10
C HIS A 228 17.53 7.25 -1.43
N HIS A 229 16.27 6.78 -1.53
CA HIS A 229 15.44 6.90 -2.73
C HIS A 229 14.26 7.85 -2.56
N LEU A 230 13.98 8.30 -1.33
CA LEU A 230 12.82 9.12 -1.00
C LEU A 230 12.74 10.40 -1.84
N LYS A 231 13.89 11.06 -2.05
CA LYS A 231 13.98 12.29 -2.85
C LYS A 231 13.63 12.03 -4.31
N ASN A 232 14.10 10.91 -4.85
CA ASN A 232 13.81 10.47 -6.21
C ASN A 232 12.31 10.18 -6.37
N PHE A 233 11.73 9.43 -5.43
CA PHE A 233 10.29 9.15 -5.44
C PHE A 233 9.45 10.41 -5.32
N LEU A 234 9.82 11.32 -4.40
CA LEU A 234 9.13 12.60 -4.22
C LEU A 234 9.17 13.42 -5.52
N TYR A 235 10.35 13.53 -6.13
CA TYR A 235 10.52 14.32 -7.34
C TYR A 235 9.76 13.70 -8.53
N TRP A 236 9.82 12.38 -8.69
CA TRP A 236 8.99 11.68 -9.68
C TRP A 236 7.50 11.98 -9.44
N PHE A 237 7.06 11.85 -8.19
CA PHE A 237 5.65 12.01 -7.83
C PHE A 237 5.16 13.45 -8.00
N PHE A 238 5.95 14.49 -7.70
CA PHE A 238 5.49 15.88 -7.77
C PHE A 238 5.91 16.65 -9.03
N CYS A 239 6.93 16.22 -9.77
CA CYS A 239 7.47 17.00 -10.89
C CYS A 239 7.34 16.28 -12.23
N CYS A 240 7.64 14.99 -12.30
CA CYS A 240 7.55 14.22 -13.56
C CYS A 240 6.10 13.99 -14.01
N THR A 241 5.18 13.97 -13.04
CA THR A 241 3.73 13.83 -13.17
C THR A 241 3.03 15.07 -13.75
N PHE A 242 3.43 16.27 -13.32
CA PHE A 242 2.82 17.55 -13.74
C PHE A 242 3.26 18.05 -15.12
N ASN A 243 4.49 17.74 -15.54
CA ASN A 243 5.05 18.29 -16.78
C ASN A 243 4.34 17.80 -18.06
N THR A 244 3.49 16.78 -18.00
CA THR A 244 2.79 16.26 -19.19
C THR A 244 1.38 16.81 -19.37
N THR A 245 0.75 17.38 -18.33
CA THR A 245 -0.61 17.95 -18.44
C THR A 245 -0.63 19.41 -18.89
N ASN A 246 0.50 20.13 -18.78
CA ASN A 246 0.63 21.54 -19.19
C ASN A 246 1.25 21.71 -20.58
N ASN A 247 0.80 20.95 -21.58
CA ASN A 247 1.11 21.27 -22.99
C ASN A 247 0.39 22.52 -23.51
N ASN A 248 -0.37 23.22 -22.65
CA ASN A 248 -0.97 24.52 -22.92
C ASN A 248 -0.45 25.63 -21.98
N VAL A 249 0.87 25.75 -21.77
CA VAL A 249 1.49 27.07 -21.53
C VAL A 249 2.87 27.08 -22.19
N SER A 250 2.98 27.90 -23.21
CA SER A 250 4.17 28.23 -23.98
C SER A 250 5.23 28.96 -23.14
N SER A 251 5.94 28.26 -22.24
CA SER A 251 7.16 28.80 -21.65
C SER A 251 8.16 27.77 -21.11
N MET A 252 8.32 26.62 -21.74
CA MET A 252 9.56 25.82 -21.66
C MET A 252 9.71 24.93 -22.90
N LYS A 253 9.57 25.52 -24.08
CA LYS A 253 10.11 24.92 -25.32
C LYS A 253 11.57 25.32 -25.42
N ASN A 254 12.44 24.58 -24.74
CA ASN A 254 13.80 24.40 -25.21
C ASN A 254 14.20 22.95 -24.97
N ASN A 255 14.29 22.23 -26.09
CA ASN A 255 14.75 20.86 -26.24
C ASN A 255 16.20 20.69 -25.75
N LYS A 256 16.37 20.57 -24.44
CA LYS A 256 17.42 19.76 -23.83
C LYS A 256 16.71 18.89 -22.81
N GLU A 257 17.10 17.62 -22.72
CA GLU A 257 16.71 16.74 -21.62
C GLU A 257 16.66 17.57 -20.34
N ASN A 258 15.54 17.56 -19.61
CA ASN A 258 15.46 18.22 -18.31
C ASN A 258 16.42 17.48 -17.37
N ILE A 259 17.71 17.85 -17.44
CA ILE A 259 18.78 17.33 -16.61
C ILE A 259 18.52 17.88 -15.21
N ILE A 260 17.84 17.07 -14.41
CA ILE A 260 17.53 17.41 -13.03
C ILE A 260 18.76 17.02 -12.21
N THR A 261 19.38 18.01 -11.57
CA THR A 261 20.50 17.77 -10.66
C THR A 261 20.00 17.29 -9.31
N MET A 262 20.84 16.54 -8.59
CA MET A 262 20.55 16.12 -7.21
C MET A 262 20.31 17.33 -6.28
N GLU A 263 20.98 18.46 -6.56
CA GLU A 263 20.83 19.71 -5.82
C GLU A 263 19.42 20.30 -5.96
N MET A 264 18.86 20.38 -7.17
CA MET A 264 17.49 20.85 -7.38
C MET A 264 16.46 19.97 -6.66
N MET A 265 16.66 18.64 -6.66
CA MET A 265 15.77 17.73 -5.92
C MET A 265 15.90 17.92 -4.40
N ASN A 266 17.12 18.16 -3.91
CA ASN A 266 17.39 18.41 -2.50
C ASN A 266 16.72 19.70 -2.02
N GLU A 267 16.84 20.80 -2.77
CA GLU A 267 16.19 22.07 -2.43
C GLU A 267 14.67 21.94 -2.42
N TYR A 268 14.10 21.28 -3.42
CA TYR A 268 12.66 21.03 -3.48
C TYR A 268 12.17 20.19 -2.29
N TYR A 269 12.91 19.13 -1.97
CA TYR A 269 12.63 18.28 -0.82
C TYR A 269 12.66 19.07 0.49
N LEU A 270 13.70 19.89 0.72
CA LEU A 270 13.82 20.72 1.92
C LEU A 270 12.69 21.75 2.01
N LYS A 271 12.29 22.34 0.89
CA LYS A 271 11.15 23.26 0.82
C LYS A 271 9.84 22.58 1.23
N MET A 272 9.56 21.39 0.69
CA MET A 272 8.37 20.61 1.07
C MET A 272 8.41 20.20 2.55
N LEU A 273 9.58 19.85 3.06
CA LEU A 273 9.78 19.43 4.44
C LEU A 273 9.56 20.59 5.42
N ASN A 274 10.15 21.76 5.15
CA ASN A 274 9.98 22.96 5.98
C ASN A 274 8.52 23.40 6.03
N ASN A 275 7.81 23.39 4.89
CA ASN A 275 6.39 23.71 4.84
C ASN A 275 5.53 22.70 5.63
N SER A 276 5.94 21.44 5.65
CA SER A 276 5.25 20.39 6.43
C SER A 276 5.48 20.55 7.93
N MET A 277 6.67 20.99 8.35
CA MET A 277 6.99 21.26 9.76
C MET A 277 6.29 22.51 10.30
N ASN A 278 6.28 23.62 9.55
CA ASN A 278 5.72 24.90 9.99
C ASN A 278 4.18 24.86 10.20
N HIS A 279 3.49 23.95 9.53
CA HIS A 279 2.05 23.72 9.76
C HIS A 279 1.76 22.77 10.92
N SER A 280 2.73 21.96 11.35
CA SER A 280 2.59 21.10 12.52
C SER A 280 2.66 21.91 13.82
N THR A 281 3.45 22.98 13.86
CA THR A 281 3.68 23.83 15.04
C THR A 281 2.59 24.87 15.30
N SER A 282 1.70 25.13 14.35
CA SER A 282 0.57 26.07 14.51
C SER A 282 -0.67 25.44 15.14
N SER A 283 -0.63 24.14 15.48
CA SER A 283 -1.75 23.41 16.11
C SER A 283 -1.47 22.94 17.55
N SER A 284 -0.32 23.29 18.14
CA SER A 284 -0.07 23.13 19.57
C SER A 284 -0.30 24.46 20.30
N SER A 285 -1.48 24.60 20.89
CA SER A 285 -1.79 25.64 21.87
C SER A 285 -0.79 25.66 23.01
N SER A 286 -0.15 26.83 23.18
CA SER A 286 0.29 27.43 24.45
C SER A 286 0.69 26.50 25.60
N LEU A 287 1.99 26.27 25.77
CA LEU A 287 2.60 26.16 27.11
C LEU A 287 3.92 26.94 27.07
N SER A 288 3.90 28.07 27.77
CA SER A 288 5.04 28.91 28.08
C SER A 288 6.03 28.19 28.98
N SER A 289 7.32 28.22 28.63
CA SER A 289 8.39 28.16 29.63
C SER A 289 9.57 29.01 29.20
N SER A 290 9.70 30.12 29.91
CA SER A 290 10.80 31.06 29.99
C SER A 290 12.15 30.42 30.31
N ALA A 291 13.20 31.02 29.71
CA ALA A 291 14.55 31.23 30.24
C ALA A 291 15.37 30.02 30.72
N LEU A 292 16.50 29.76 30.04
CA LEU A 292 17.86 29.93 30.59
C LEU A 292 18.90 29.79 29.45
N GLY A 293 19.92 30.65 29.51
CA GLY A 293 20.96 30.83 28.50
C GLY A 293 22.06 29.76 28.49
N PRO A 294 23.12 29.98 27.69
CA PRO A 294 23.86 28.92 27.02
C PRO A 294 25.06 28.42 27.83
N SER A 295 25.32 27.11 27.78
CA SER A 295 26.65 26.58 28.08
C SER A 295 26.93 25.32 27.25
N SER A 296 28.13 25.34 26.68
CA SER A 296 28.79 24.34 25.87
C SER A 296 29.04 23.03 26.63
N SER A 297 28.83 21.90 25.96
CA SER A 297 29.85 20.85 25.69
C SER A 297 29.26 19.44 25.64
N SER A 298 29.63 18.74 24.57
CA SER A 298 29.81 17.29 24.44
C SER A 298 28.83 16.35 25.15
N THR A 299 27.88 15.82 24.38
CA THR A 299 27.59 14.38 24.13
C THR A 299 26.15 14.28 23.64
N ILE A 300 25.96 14.29 22.32
CA ILE A 300 24.63 14.06 21.73
C ILE A 300 24.41 12.55 21.70
N ASP A 301 23.72 12.06 22.72
CA ASP A 301 23.08 10.74 22.68
C ASP A 301 22.09 10.71 21.50
N SER A 302 22.41 9.87 20.53
CA SER A 302 21.77 9.77 19.22
C SER A 302 20.57 8.82 19.21
N THR A 303 19.72 8.88 20.24
CA THR A 303 18.57 7.99 20.37
C THR A 303 17.20 8.68 20.35
N LEU A 304 17.14 10.01 20.23
CA LEU A 304 15.87 10.77 20.27
C LEU A 304 15.43 11.42 18.93
N SER A 305 16.08 11.11 17.80
CA SER A 305 15.77 11.73 16.49
C SER A 305 15.08 10.82 15.46
N THR A 306 14.87 9.54 15.78
CA THR A 306 14.26 8.58 14.85
C THR A 306 12.73 8.59 14.86
N SER A 307 12.08 9.08 15.93
CA SER A 307 10.62 9.11 16.03
C SER A 307 10.00 10.22 15.17
N SER A 308 10.55 11.44 15.17
CA SER A 308 10.00 12.60 14.45
C SER A 308 10.11 12.49 12.93
N SER A 309 11.18 11.90 12.40
CA SER A 309 11.37 11.69 10.95
C SER A 309 10.45 10.61 10.38
N SER A 310 10.00 9.66 11.19
CA SER A 310 9.11 8.57 10.74
C SER A 310 7.71 9.05 10.39
N TYR A 311 7.15 9.99 11.18
CA TYR A 311 5.84 10.61 10.93
C TYR A 311 5.85 11.54 9.73
N LEU A 312 6.98 12.20 9.49
CA LEU A 312 7.11 13.23 8.46
C LEU A 312 6.93 12.71 7.02
N HIS A 313 7.09 11.41 6.82
CA HIS A 313 6.92 10.75 5.53
C HIS A 313 5.82 9.70 5.51
N GLU A 314 5.00 9.62 6.57
CA GLU A 314 3.94 8.61 6.69
C GLU A 314 3.00 8.62 5.49
N GLY A 315 2.52 9.81 5.07
CA GLY A 315 1.64 9.89 3.90
C GLY A 315 2.33 9.48 2.61
N LEU A 316 3.61 9.81 2.39
CA LEU A 316 4.34 9.31 1.22
C LEU A 316 4.47 7.78 1.22
N ARG A 317 4.70 7.16 2.38
CA ARG A 317 4.75 5.71 2.53
C ARG A 317 3.40 5.07 2.19
N ILE A 318 2.31 5.63 2.73
CA ILE A 318 0.95 5.14 2.43
C ILE A 318 0.63 5.32 0.95
N LEU A 319 0.96 6.47 0.36
CA LEU A 319 0.77 6.71 -1.06
C LEU A 319 1.53 5.69 -1.93
N ALA A 320 2.81 5.45 -1.63
CA ALA A 320 3.59 4.43 -2.34
C ALA A 320 2.99 3.03 -2.15
N TYR A 321 2.50 2.70 -0.95
CA TYR A 321 1.81 1.45 -0.66
C TYR A 321 0.50 1.32 -1.45
N LEU A 322 -0.27 2.40 -1.62
CA LEU A 322 -1.49 2.43 -2.41
C LEU A 322 -1.21 2.20 -3.89
N LEU A 323 -0.24 2.94 -4.47
CA LEU A 323 0.18 2.79 -5.87
C LEU A 323 0.72 1.38 -6.14
N ASN A 324 1.51 0.82 -5.21
CA ASN A 324 1.99 -0.55 -5.31
C ASN A 324 0.83 -1.54 -5.28
N GLY A 325 -0.14 -1.31 -4.40
CA GLY A 325 -1.35 -2.11 -4.31
C GLY A 325 -2.16 -2.09 -5.61
N ASP A 326 -2.25 -0.96 -6.30
CA ASP A 326 -2.96 -0.90 -7.58
C ASP A 326 -2.28 -1.73 -8.67
N LEU A 327 -0.94 -1.80 -8.71
CA LEU A 327 -0.23 -2.73 -9.61
C LEU A 327 -0.57 -4.18 -9.28
N LEU A 328 -0.57 -4.52 -7.99
CA LEU A 328 -0.85 -5.88 -7.55
C LEU A 328 -2.30 -6.28 -7.85
N ASP A 329 -3.25 -5.38 -7.66
CA ASP A 329 -4.65 -5.61 -7.99
C ASP A 329 -4.83 -5.91 -9.49
N ILE A 330 -4.07 -5.24 -10.38
CA ILE A 330 -4.11 -5.53 -11.82
C ILE A 330 -3.65 -6.95 -12.08
N ILE A 331 -2.54 -7.37 -11.49
CA ILE A 331 -2.01 -8.73 -11.62
C ILE A 331 -3.03 -9.74 -11.07
N ASP A 332 -3.58 -9.47 -9.88
CA ASP A 332 -4.55 -10.32 -9.21
C ASP A 332 -5.82 -10.47 -10.07
N MET A 333 -6.33 -9.39 -10.66
CA MET A 333 -7.48 -9.44 -11.56
C MET A 333 -7.17 -10.20 -12.87
N VAL A 334 -5.98 -10.06 -13.44
CA VAL A 334 -5.56 -10.85 -14.61
C VAL A 334 -5.59 -12.34 -14.27
N LEU A 335 -5.01 -12.74 -13.14
CA LEU A 335 -4.97 -14.15 -12.72
C LEU A 335 -6.36 -14.70 -12.43
N TYR A 336 -7.24 -13.90 -11.81
CA TYR A 336 -8.63 -14.27 -11.60
C TYR A 336 -9.35 -14.51 -12.94
N ASN A 337 -9.19 -13.62 -13.92
CA ASN A 337 -9.78 -13.78 -15.25
C ASN A 337 -9.23 -15.01 -15.97
N ARG A 338 -7.93 -15.29 -15.85
CA ARG A 338 -7.32 -16.50 -16.41
C ARG A 338 -7.92 -17.77 -15.83
N GLN A 339 -8.06 -17.84 -14.50
CA GLN A 339 -8.72 -18.98 -13.86
C GLN A 339 -10.14 -19.17 -14.40
N LYS A 340 -10.91 -18.08 -14.52
CA LYS A 340 -12.29 -18.13 -15.04
C LYS A 340 -12.35 -18.59 -16.52
N LEU A 341 -11.35 -18.26 -17.31
CA LEU A 341 -11.25 -18.60 -18.73
C LEU A 341 -10.47 -19.90 -18.99
N ASN A 342 -10.08 -20.64 -17.93
CA ASN A 342 -9.25 -21.85 -18.02
C ASN A 342 -7.93 -21.64 -18.76
N ILE A 343 -7.33 -20.45 -18.64
CA ILE A 343 -6.00 -20.14 -19.17
C ILE A 343 -4.95 -20.61 -18.15
N ASN A 344 -3.87 -21.22 -18.62
CA ASN A 344 -2.77 -21.68 -17.77
C ASN A 344 -2.17 -20.52 -16.95
N LEU A 345 -2.27 -20.63 -15.63
CA LEU A 345 -1.81 -19.61 -14.67
C LEU A 345 -0.29 -19.46 -14.64
N SER A 346 0.46 -20.47 -15.06
CA SER A 346 1.93 -20.46 -15.10
C SER A 346 2.48 -19.80 -16.37
N SER A 347 1.64 -19.56 -17.38
CA SER A 347 2.07 -18.89 -18.60
C SER A 347 2.35 -17.40 -18.37
N PRO A 348 3.24 -16.73 -19.14
CA PRO A 348 3.50 -15.30 -18.97
C PRO A 348 2.24 -14.44 -19.17
N ILE A 349 2.06 -13.38 -18.37
CA ILE A 349 0.96 -12.42 -18.57
C ILE A 349 1.14 -11.68 -19.89
N THR A 350 0.07 -11.58 -20.66
CA THR A 350 0.09 -10.92 -21.96
C THR A 350 -0.33 -9.46 -21.86
N LEU A 351 0.09 -8.66 -22.84
CA LEU A 351 -0.27 -7.25 -22.94
C LEU A 351 -1.79 -7.04 -23.05
N ILE A 352 -2.51 -7.92 -23.75
CA ILE A 352 -3.95 -7.76 -23.98
C ILE A 352 -4.75 -7.97 -22.69
N GLU A 353 -4.33 -8.91 -21.85
CA GLU A 353 -4.95 -9.16 -20.54
C GLU A 353 -4.81 -7.95 -19.61
N ILE A 354 -3.62 -7.33 -19.60
CA ILE A 354 -3.39 -6.10 -18.83
C ILE A 354 -4.28 -4.98 -19.38
N LYS A 355 -4.35 -4.77 -20.71
CA LYS A 355 -5.22 -3.74 -21.30
C LYS A 355 -6.68 -3.92 -20.93
N GLN A 356 -7.19 -5.16 -20.97
CA GLN A 356 -8.57 -5.48 -20.60
C GLN A 356 -8.84 -5.15 -19.13
N VAL A 357 -7.93 -5.53 -18.23
CA VAL A 357 -8.06 -5.22 -16.80
C VAL A 357 -7.95 -3.72 -16.55
N LEU A 358 -7.03 -3.01 -17.21
CA LEU A 358 -6.90 -1.56 -17.07
C LEU A 358 -8.16 -0.80 -17.49
N ASN A 359 -8.88 -1.29 -18.50
CA ASN A 359 -10.17 -0.72 -18.87
C ASN A 359 -11.19 -0.85 -17.74
N ILE A 360 -11.26 -2.01 -17.06
CA ILE A 360 -12.11 -2.19 -15.88
C ILE A 360 -11.68 -1.23 -14.77
N PHE A 361 -10.37 -1.14 -14.48
CA PHE A 361 -9.88 -0.28 -13.41
C PHE A 361 -10.19 1.20 -13.66
N THR A 362 -10.07 1.67 -14.90
CA THR A 362 -10.22 3.09 -15.24
C THR A 362 -11.66 3.51 -15.52
N SER A 363 -12.58 2.56 -15.71
CA SER A 363 -14.02 2.83 -15.93
C SER A 363 -14.90 2.49 -14.72
N ILE A 364 -14.51 1.48 -13.94
CA ILE A 364 -15.36 0.88 -12.89
C ILE A 364 -14.80 1.17 -11.49
N ILE A 365 -13.51 0.89 -11.26
CA ILE A 365 -12.89 0.94 -9.92
C ILE A 365 -12.46 2.36 -9.56
N TYR A 366 -11.68 2.98 -10.44
CA TYR A 366 -11.17 4.33 -10.34
C TYR A 366 -11.62 5.09 -11.60
N PRO A 367 -12.94 5.35 -11.73
CA PRO A 367 -13.47 6.06 -12.88
C PRO A 367 -12.72 7.37 -13.04
N ARG A 368 -12.07 7.54 -14.19
CA ARG A 368 -11.45 8.82 -14.51
C ARG A 368 -12.59 9.83 -14.61
N GLN A 369 -12.54 10.87 -13.80
CA GLN A 369 -13.38 12.04 -14.05
C GLN A 369 -13.04 12.50 -15.46
N SER A 370 -13.97 12.32 -16.38
CA SER A 370 -13.90 13.03 -17.65
C SER A 370 -13.73 14.49 -17.28
N THR A 371 -12.76 15.16 -17.89
CA THR A 371 -12.70 16.62 -17.93
C THR A 371 -13.98 17.12 -18.58
N ILE A 372 -15.07 17.15 -17.82
CA ILE A 372 -16.30 17.86 -18.09
C ILE A 372 -16.37 18.86 -16.95
N SER A 373 -15.49 19.85 -17.03
CA SER A 373 -15.81 21.19 -16.56
C SER A 373 -16.46 21.89 -17.75
N SER A 374 -17.79 21.87 -17.77
CA SER A 374 -18.61 22.89 -18.42
C SER A 374 -18.32 24.26 -17.83
#